data_AF-A0A6P0IRV5-F1
#
_entry.id   AF-A0A6P0IRV5-F1
#
_cell.length_a   1.000
_cell.length_b   1.000
_cell.length_c   1.000
_cell.angle_alpha   90.00
_cell.angle_beta   90.00
_cell.angle_gamma   90.00
#
_symmetry.space_group_name_H-M   'P 1'
#
loop_
_entity.id
_entity.type
_entity.pdbx_description
1 polymer ?
#
loop_
_entity_poly.entity_id
_entity_poly.type
_entity_poly.pdbx_seq_one_letter_code
_entity_poly.pdbx_strand_id
1 'polypeptide(L)'
;SASRRKHRESNVWQRRFWEHTIRNDHDLHRHIDYIHYNPVKHGLVSCPHLWQYSSFHKWVERGKYRPDWGCCCGSNLPQVLDFSDLEDFAGE
;
A
#
# COMPACT_ATOMS: atom_id res chain seq x y z
N SER A 1 -3.49 -7.61 -29.30
CA SER A 1 -2.22 -8.08 -29.90
C SER A 1 -2.19 -9.60 -29.97
N ALA A 2 -1.37 -10.19 -30.86
CA ALA A 2 -1.23 -11.65 -30.96
C ALA A 2 -0.75 -12.30 -29.65
N SER A 3 0.12 -11.61 -28.90
CA SER A 3 0.58 -12.04 -27.58
C SER A 3 -0.57 -12.16 -26.57
N ARG A 4 -1.48 -11.19 -26.47
CA ARG A 4 -2.62 -11.25 -25.52
C ARG A 4 -3.55 -12.43 -25.83
N ARG A 5 -3.81 -12.67 -27.11
CA ARG A 5 -4.62 -13.82 -27.58
C ARG A 5 -3.97 -15.16 -27.22
N LYS A 6 -2.64 -15.26 -27.34
CA LYS A 6 -1.87 -16.45 -26.96
C LYS A 6 -1.95 -16.75 -25.45
N HIS A 7 -1.87 -15.72 -24.62
CA HIS A 7 -1.88 -15.85 -23.16
C HIS A 7 -3.29 -15.74 -22.53
N ARG A 8 -4.35 -15.68 -23.36
CA ARG A 8 -5.74 -15.46 -22.91
C ARG A 8 -5.88 -14.27 -21.96
N GLU A 9 -5.07 -13.23 -22.18
CA GLU A 9 -5.04 -12.03 -21.36
C GLU A 9 -6.24 -11.13 -21.69
N SER A 10 -6.97 -10.71 -20.65
CA SER A 10 -7.97 -9.65 -20.73
C SER A 10 -7.30 -8.27 -20.89
N ASN A 11 -8.08 -7.26 -21.28
CA ASN A 11 -7.66 -5.86 -21.34
C ASN A 11 -7.73 -5.14 -19.97
N VAL A 12 -8.28 -5.77 -18.94
CA VAL A 12 -8.36 -5.20 -17.58
C VAL A 12 -6.99 -5.13 -16.89
N TRP A 13 -6.13 -6.15 -17.09
CA TRP A 13 -4.85 -6.23 -16.41
C TRP A 13 -3.74 -5.53 -17.20
N GLN A 14 -2.91 -4.76 -16.48
CA GLN A 14 -1.61 -4.31 -16.97
C GLN A 14 -0.73 -5.53 -17.28
N ARG A 15 0.12 -5.42 -18.32
CA ARG A 15 1.07 -6.48 -18.66
C ARG A 15 2.31 -6.35 -17.77
N ARG A 16 2.73 -7.49 -17.21
CA ARG A 16 3.77 -7.57 -16.16
C ARG A 16 3.32 -6.87 -14.86
N PHE A 17 4.19 -6.92 -13.88
CA PHE A 17 4.00 -6.33 -12.56
C PHE A 17 5.34 -5.77 -12.09
N TRP A 18 5.28 -4.91 -11.09
CA TRP A 18 6.47 -4.43 -10.38
C TRP A 18 6.85 -5.44 -9.32
N GLU A 19 8.14 -5.77 -9.25
CA GLU A 19 8.67 -6.71 -8.28
C GLU A 19 9.80 -6.06 -7.49
N HIS A 20 9.76 -6.25 -6.17
CA HIS A 20 10.84 -5.90 -5.26
C HIS A 20 11.09 -7.06 -4.31
N THR A 21 12.36 -7.45 -4.17
CA THR A 21 12.76 -8.52 -3.25
C THR A 21 13.14 -7.91 -1.92
N ILE A 22 12.34 -8.18 -0.89
CA ILE A 22 12.59 -7.71 0.48
C ILE A 22 13.93 -8.25 0.99
N ARG A 23 14.81 -7.35 1.43
CA ARG A 23 16.19 -7.69 1.81
C ARG A 23 16.43 -7.84 3.30
N ASN A 24 15.59 -7.24 4.12
CA ASN A 24 15.72 -7.25 5.58
C ASN A 24 14.40 -6.83 6.25
N ASP A 25 14.37 -6.89 7.59
CA ASP A 25 13.18 -6.58 8.37
C ASP A 25 12.77 -5.11 8.26
N HIS A 26 13.72 -4.17 8.13
CA HIS A 26 13.38 -2.76 7.97
C HIS A 26 12.67 -2.50 6.63
N ASP A 27 13.18 -3.10 5.56
CA ASP A 27 12.59 -3.10 4.22
C ASP A 27 11.18 -3.71 4.24
N LEU A 28 11.00 -4.83 4.95
CA LEU A 28 9.68 -5.45 5.14
C LEU A 28 8.69 -4.48 5.82
N HIS A 29 9.07 -3.89 6.95
CA HIS A 29 8.17 -3.00 7.70
C HIS A 29 7.77 -1.77 6.86
N ARG A 30 8.73 -1.14 6.16
CA ARG A 30 8.45 0.00 5.28
C ARG A 30 7.47 -0.35 4.17
N HIS A 31 7.63 -1.50 3.52
CA HIS A 31 6.71 -1.93 2.46
C HIS A 31 5.30 -2.24 2.97
N ILE A 32 5.16 -2.74 4.21
CA ILE A 32 3.84 -2.99 4.79
C ILE A 32 3.17 -1.69 5.19
N ASP A 33 3.91 -0.76 5.80
CA ASP A 33 3.44 0.60 6.08
C ASP A 33 2.95 1.28 4.79
N TYR A 34 3.71 1.17 3.70
CA TYR A 34 3.32 1.68 2.39
C TYR A 34 1.98 1.11 1.91
N ILE A 35 1.84 -0.22 1.94
CA ILE A 35 0.62 -0.90 1.48
C ILE A 35 -0.60 -0.46 2.27
N HIS A 36 -0.48 -0.35 3.60
CA HIS A 36 -1.60 0.07 4.45
C HIS A 36 -1.89 1.56 4.38
N TYR A 37 -0.90 2.39 4.08
CA TYR A 37 -1.08 3.83 3.90
C TYR A 37 -1.55 4.21 2.49
N ASN A 38 -1.38 3.34 1.49
CA ASN A 38 -1.64 3.65 0.08
C ASN A 38 -3.04 4.26 -0.20
N PRO A 39 -4.15 3.80 0.44
CA PRO A 39 -5.46 4.43 0.26
C PRO A 39 -5.52 5.89 0.71
N VAL A 40 -4.72 6.27 1.72
CA VAL A 40 -4.59 7.66 2.17
C VAL A 40 -3.70 8.45 1.23
N LYS A 41 -2.55 7.89 0.84
CA LYS A 41 -1.63 8.48 -0.14
C LYS A 41 -2.36 8.87 -1.44
N HIS A 42 -3.19 7.98 -1.95
CA HIS A 42 -3.98 8.18 -3.18
C HIS A 42 -5.30 8.94 -2.97
N GLY A 43 -5.54 9.48 -1.77
CA GLY A 43 -6.70 10.33 -1.48
C GLY A 43 -8.05 9.63 -1.49
N LEU A 44 -8.08 8.29 -1.40
CA LEU A 44 -9.32 7.50 -1.39
C LEU A 44 -10.04 7.58 -0.03
N VAL A 45 -9.28 7.70 1.06
CA VAL A 45 -9.78 7.86 2.43
C VAL A 45 -8.86 8.79 3.23
N SER A 46 -9.39 9.38 4.31
CA SER A 46 -8.60 10.24 5.21
C SER A 46 -7.75 9.47 6.23
N CYS A 47 -8.03 8.18 6.44
CA CYS A 47 -7.34 7.33 7.41
C CYS A 47 -7.30 5.86 6.97
N PRO A 48 -6.23 5.10 7.28
CA PRO A 48 -6.10 3.69 6.86
C PRO A 48 -7.23 2.79 7.38
N HIS A 49 -7.70 3.02 8.62
CA HIS A 49 -8.78 2.23 9.22
C HIS A 49 -10.15 2.39 8.52
N LEU A 50 -10.32 3.44 7.69
CA LEU A 50 -11.53 3.63 6.89
C LEU A 50 -11.53 2.78 5.62
N TRP A 51 -10.39 2.19 5.24
CA TRP A 51 -10.28 1.36 4.04
C TRP A 51 -10.54 -0.11 4.31
N GLN A 52 -11.77 -0.57 4.09
CA GLN A 52 -12.21 -1.95 4.36
C GLN A 52 -11.54 -3.02 3.49
N TYR A 53 -10.96 -2.66 2.35
CA TYR A 53 -10.33 -3.58 1.40
C TYR A 53 -8.83 -3.73 1.65
N SER A 54 -8.41 -3.77 2.91
CA SER A 54 -7.02 -4.01 3.31
C SER A 54 -6.92 -5.02 4.44
N SER A 55 -5.71 -5.52 4.66
CA SER A 55 -5.39 -6.33 5.84
C SER A 55 -5.11 -5.49 7.09
N PHE A 56 -5.26 -4.17 7.04
CA PHE A 56 -4.92 -3.25 8.13
C PHE A 56 -5.64 -3.59 9.44
N HIS A 57 -6.95 -3.86 9.40
CA HIS A 57 -7.73 -4.21 10.60
C HIS A 57 -7.19 -5.45 11.33
N LYS A 58 -6.78 -6.47 10.58
CA LYS A 58 -6.15 -7.68 11.16
C LYS A 58 -4.81 -7.37 11.83
N TRP A 59 -4.08 -6.38 11.33
CA TRP A 59 -2.81 -5.95 11.92
C TRP A 59 -3.03 -5.13 13.19
N VAL A 60 -4.07 -4.30 13.23
CA VAL A 60 -4.52 -3.61 14.45
C VAL A 60 -4.94 -4.62 15.53
N GLU A 61 -5.76 -5.61 15.19
CA GLU A 61 -6.17 -6.69 16.12
C GLU A 61 -4.99 -7.47 16.71
N ARG A 62 -3.91 -7.62 15.93
CA ARG A 62 -2.67 -8.29 16.34
C ARG A 62 -1.71 -7.37 17.10
N GLY A 63 -2.11 -6.13 17.38
CA GLY A 63 -1.29 -5.14 18.07
C GLY A 63 -0.07 -4.65 17.28
N LYS A 64 -0.05 -4.83 15.96
CA LYS A 64 1.03 -4.35 15.09
C LYS A 64 0.88 -2.87 14.73
N TYR A 65 -0.36 -2.40 14.59
CA TYR A 65 -0.68 -0.99 14.44
C TYR A 65 -1.58 -0.51 15.55
N ARG A 66 -1.50 0.79 15.81
CA ARG A 66 -2.55 1.49 16.54
C ARG A 66 -3.77 1.68 15.63
N PRO A 67 -5.01 1.66 16.16
CA PRO A 67 -6.21 1.90 15.36
C PRO A 67 -6.20 3.25 14.62
N ASP A 68 -5.52 4.25 15.18
CA ASP A 68 -5.39 5.61 14.65
C ASP A 68 -4.06 5.85 13.92
N TRP A 69 -3.30 4.80 13.62
CA TRP A 69 -2.05 4.92 12.85
C TRP A 69 -2.31 5.55 11.48
N GLY A 70 -1.48 6.52 11.09
CA GLY A 70 -1.58 7.22 9.81
C GLY A 70 -2.86 8.03 9.60
N CYS A 71 -3.62 8.31 10.65
CA CYS A 71 -4.93 8.97 10.54
C CYS A 71 -4.87 10.49 10.74
N CYS A 72 -5.72 11.22 10.02
CA CYS A 72 -5.81 12.69 10.07
C CYS A 72 -6.90 13.22 11.02
N CYS A 73 -7.64 12.36 11.72
CA CYS A 73 -8.86 12.76 12.45
C CYS A 73 -8.62 13.57 13.75
N GLY A 74 -7.37 13.70 14.21
CA GLY A 74 -7.03 14.21 15.55
C GLY A 74 -6.27 15.54 15.60
N SER A 75 -6.36 16.42 14.60
CA SER A 75 -5.63 17.71 14.50
C SER A 75 -4.09 17.62 14.49
N ASN A 76 -3.54 16.41 14.48
CA ASN A 76 -2.21 16.16 13.96
C ASN A 76 -2.36 15.87 12.46
N LEU A 77 -1.65 16.63 11.63
CA LEU A 77 -1.38 16.20 10.26
C LEU A 77 -0.96 14.72 10.30
N PRO A 78 -1.34 13.90 9.30
CA PRO A 78 -0.80 12.56 9.21
C PRO A 78 0.72 12.71 9.38
N GLN A 79 1.33 11.91 10.26
CA GLN A 79 2.79 11.82 10.25
C GLN A 79 3.14 11.59 8.78
N VAL A 80 3.82 12.56 8.16
CA VAL A 80 4.12 12.49 6.74
C VAL A 80 5.04 11.29 6.63
N LEU A 81 4.45 10.14 6.28
CA LEU A 81 5.21 8.93 6.07
C LEU A 81 5.89 9.16 4.74
N ASP A 82 7.18 9.46 4.84
CA ASP A 82 8.04 9.60 3.69
C ASP A 82 8.29 8.21 3.12
N PHE A 83 7.72 7.98 1.95
CA PHE A 83 7.85 6.78 1.14
C PHE A 83 8.56 7.07 -0.18
N SER A 84 9.28 8.19 -0.30
CA SER A 84 9.99 8.53 -1.54
C SER A 84 11.04 7.47 -1.90
N ASP A 85 11.56 6.73 -0.93
CA ASP A 85 12.43 5.57 -1.16
C ASP A 85 11.72 4.36 -1.79
N LEU A 86 10.38 4.36 -1.85
CA LEU A 86 9.56 3.27 -2.37
C LEU A 86 8.88 3.58 -3.72
N GLU A 87 8.94 4.82 -4.18
CA GLU A 87 8.30 5.26 -5.43
C GLU A 87 8.80 4.46 -6.64
N ASP A 88 10.11 4.21 -6.71
CA ASP A 88 10.76 3.44 -7.78
C ASP A 88 10.29 1.96 -7.85
N PHE A 89 9.73 1.42 -6.77
CA PHE A 89 9.28 0.02 -6.69
C PHE A 89 7.77 -0.13 -6.90
N ALA A 90 7.00 0.94 -6.74
CA ALA A 90 5.54 0.91 -6.84
C ALA A 90 5.01 1.24 -8.25
N GLY A 91 5.89 1.72 -9.14
CA GLY A 91 5.51 2.06 -10.51
C GLY A 91 4.59 3.26 -10.61
N GLU A 92 4.70 4.16 -9.63
CA GLU A 92 3.92 5.38 -9.49
C GLU A 92 4.66 6.60 -10.04
#